data_AF-A0A7W9MT48-F1
#
_entry.id   AF-A0A7W9MT48-F1
#
_cell.length_a   1.000
_cell.length_b   1.000
_cell.length_c   1.000
_cell.angle_alpha   90.00
_cell.angle_beta   90.00
_cell.angle_gamma   90.00
#
_symmetry.space_group_name_H-M   'P 1'
#
loop_
_entity.id
_entity.type
_entity.pdbx_description
1 polymer ?
#
loop_
_entity_poly.entity_id
_entity_poly.type
_entity_poly.pdbx_seq_one_letter_code
_entity_poly.pdbx_strand_id
1 'polypeptide(L)'
;MGGEPGVRSSLREARPLLLVVDRDPLRLDRIENELERSFGVDFRVRGELTAAAALHCLDLAHELEQRVAVVLVDHELPDDERAAVLATAREAHPDARRALTIPWGAWAERTTAAAILAAMSKGDINYYVLKPWIGHDELFHRTVAEFVQEWSRNEVANLREVVVVADERSARGHAIQALLGRNGIPSAFRATGTANADLVLAEIGEPDPGDGVVVWMPAIGGTVLHDPTDVEIAEAWGVSTTLDDEQRDFDVLVIGGGPAGLATAVYASSEGLRTLVVEREAIGGQAGTSSLIRNYLGFSRGISGSELAQRGYQQAWVFGAHFALMREVVKLDALDNVFTAEIEGVGEVSAKAVVLASGVSYRRLGVPALEALTGAGVYYGASVSEAHGLTGLDACVVGGGNSAGQAVIHLARYCRQVTLVVRGPELSATMSQYLIDVIDAAPNIAVRASSEVVDGGGDGRLEQVTLRDRDTGAEEVLAADGLFVMIGAEPRTGWLPAAVGRDDHGFVAAGADAIASGLWNSSRTPQPYESTVPGLFAVGDVRCGSVKRVASAVGEGSVVVSQVHEHLKAVRIAEQAASDG
;
A
#
# COMPACT_ATOMS: atom_id res chain seq x y z
N MET A 1 -10.41 -48.28 -19.63
CA MET A 1 -9.01 -48.45 -19.22
C MET A 1 -8.18 -47.46 -19.99
N GLY A 2 -7.42 -46.61 -19.28
CA GLY A 2 -6.37 -45.77 -19.87
C GLY A 2 -6.72 -44.29 -20.06
N GLY A 3 -7.13 -43.60 -18.99
CA GLY A 3 -6.95 -42.15 -18.89
C GLY A 3 -6.06 -41.91 -17.67
N GLU A 4 -4.89 -41.31 -17.85
CA GLU A 4 -3.88 -41.12 -16.81
C GLU A 4 -4.46 -40.41 -15.56
N PRO A 5 -4.48 -41.08 -14.40
CA PRO A 5 -4.63 -40.43 -13.10
C PRO A 5 -3.23 -40.28 -12.51
N GLY A 6 -2.63 -39.08 -12.51
CA GLY A 6 -1.21 -39.03 -12.15
C GLY A 6 -0.66 -37.79 -11.45
N VAL A 7 -1.03 -36.58 -11.86
CA VAL A 7 -0.29 -35.38 -11.39
C VAL A 7 -1.20 -34.29 -10.81
N ARG A 8 -2.49 -34.29 -11.14
CA ARG A 8 -3.37 -33.12 -10.98
C ARG A 8 -4.23 -33.08 -9.70
N SER A 9 -4.39 -34.18 -8.95
CA SER A 9 -5.04 -34.15 -7.62
C SER A 9 -4.05 -34.03 -6.46
N SER A 10 -2.78 -34.39 -6.68
CA SER A 10 -1.76 -34.46 -5.63
C SER A 10 -1.32 -33.09 -5.10
N LEU A 11 -1.34 -32.04 -5.93
CA LEU A 11 -0.92 -30.70 -5.52
C LEU A 11 -1.87 -30.04 -4.52
N ARG A 12 -3.18 -30.30 -4.59
CA ARG A 12 -4.16 -29.84 -3.59
C ARG A 12 -4.11 -30.68 -2.31
N GLU A 13 -3.85 -31.98 -2.42
CA GLU A 13 -3.84 -32.92 -1.27
C GLU A 13 -2.53 -32.87 -0.45
N ALA A 14 -1.39 -32.53 -1.05
CA ALA A 14 -0.11 -32.49 -0.36
C ALA A 14 0.02 -31.23 0.53
N ARG A 15 0.08 -31.43 1.86
CA ARG A 15 0.26 -30.35 2.83
C ARG A 15 1.47 -29.47 2.50
N PRO A 16 1.34 -28.13 2.48
CA PRO A 16 2.46 -27.23 2.22
C PRO A 16 3.57 -27.37 3.28
N LEU A 17 4.82 -27.15 2.86
CA LEU A 17 5.98 -27.28 3.74
C LEU A 17 6.20 -26.04 4.61
N LEU A 18 6.43 -26.25 5.91
CA LEU A 18 7.05 -25.29 6.83
C LEU A 18 8.46 -25.80 7.16
N LEU A 19 9.48 -25.14 6.63
CA LEU A 19 10.89 -25.53 6.80
C LEU A 19 11.55 -24.66 7.86
N VAL A 20 12.33 -25.28 8.76
CA VAL A 20 13.14 -24.60 9.76
C VAL A 20 14.58 -25.07 9.66
N VAL A 21 15.52 -24.13 9.75
CA VAL A 21 16.96 -24.42 9.79
C VAL A 21 17.57 -23.79 11.04
N ASP A 22 18.00 -24.60 11.99
CA ASP A 22 18.71 -24.16 13.21
C ASP A 22 19.82 -25.19 13.53
N ARG A 23 21.05 -24.71 13.77
CA ARG A 23 22.21 -25.58 14.00
C ARG A 23 22.19 -26.25 15.38
N ASP A 24 21.40 -25.72 16.32
CA ASP A 24 21.26 -26.26 17.65
C ASP A 24 20.09 -27.26 17.70
N PRO A 25 20.36 -28.54 17.98
CA PRO A 25 19.33 -29.58 17.96
C PRO A 25 18.24 -29.38 19.02
N LEU A 26 18.56 -28.77 20.17
CA LEU A 26 17.55 -28.53 21.21
C LEU A 26 16.64 -27.37 20.85
N ARG A 27 17.17 -26.35 20.15
CA ARG A 27 16.35 -25.24 19.66
C ARG A 27 15.49 -25.69 18.48
N LEU A 28 16.07 -26.44 17.55
CA LEU A 28 15.35 -26.97 16.40
C LEU A 28 14.16 -27.82 16.85
N ASP A 29 14.39 -28.79 17.76
CA ASP A 29 13.33 -29.65 18.32
C ASP A 29 12.21 -28.82 18.96
N ARG A 30 12.54 -27.76 19.69
CA ARG A 30 11.52 -26.88 20.28
C ARG A 30 10.72 -26.14 19.21
N ILE A 31 11.39 -25.57 18.20
CA ILE A 31 10.71 -24.84 17.11
C ILE A 31 9.79 -25.79 16.35
N GLU A 32 10.28 -26.98 15.99
CA GLU A 32 9.48 -28.00 15.30
C GLU A 32 8.26 -28.41 16.11
N ASN A 33 8.41 -28.68 17.41
CA ASN A 33 7.29 -29.06 18.28
C ASN A 33 6.21 -27.98 18.37
N GLU A 34 6.59 -26.70 18.46
CA GLU A 34 5.62 -25.58 18.48
C GLU A 34 4.93 -25.40 17.12
N LEU A 35 5.67 -25.54 16.01
CA LEU A 35 5.09 -25.51 14.67
C LEU A 35 4.13 -26.67 14.41
N GLU A 36 4.53 -27.90 14.75
CA GLU A 36 3.72 -29.10 14.53
C GLU A 36 2.43 -29.04 15.33
N ARG A 37 2.49 -28.53 16.56
CA ARG A 37 1.32 -28.30 17.39
C ARG A 37 0.32 -27.33 16.77
N SER A 38 0.79 -26.21 16.25
CA SER A 38 -0.08 -25.10 15.82
C SER A 38 -0.51 -25.20 14.35
N PHE A 39 0.32 -25.83 13.50
CA PHE A 39 0.12 -25.85 12.05
C PHE A 39 0.21 -27.26 11.45
N GLY A 40 0.65 -28.26 12.21
CA GLY A 40 0.93 -29.62 11.70
C GLY A 40 -0.30 -30.40 11.23
N VAL A 41 -1.52 -29.89 11.41
CA VAL A 41 -2.72 -30.46 10.77
C VAL A 41 -2.70 -30.15 9.28
N ASP A 42 -2.55 -28.88 8.92
CA ASP A 42 -2.66 -28.38 7.54
C ASP A 42 -1.32 -28.32 6.81
N PHE A 43 -0.21 -28.28 7.54
CA PHE A 43 1.14 -28.13 7.02
C PHE A 43 2.02 -29.34 7.35
N ARG A 44 3.03 -29.59 6.52
CA ARG A 44 4.12 -30.51 6.83
C ARG A 44 5.27 -29.72 7.45
N VAL A 45 5.55 -29.93 8.73
CA VAL A 45 6.69 -29.30 9.40
C VAL A 45 7.96 -30.12 9.17
N ARG A 46 9.08 -29.44 8.93
CA ARG A 46 10.39 -30.06 8.76
C ARG A 46 11.49 -29.16 9.32
N GLY A 47 12.29 -29.69 10.24
CA GLY A 47 13.52 -29.09 10.72
C GLY A 47 14.77 -29.71 10.08
N GLU A 48 15.78 -28.89 9.84
CA GLU A 48 17.09 -29.30 9.33
C GLU A 48 18.22 -28.64 10.14
N LEU A 49 19.23 -29.44 10.52
CA LEU A 49 20.37 -28.98 11.32
C LEU A 49 21.46 -28.27 10.51
N THR A 50 21.42 -28.37 9.18
CA THR A 50 22.46 -27.87 8.28
C THR A 50 21.86 -27.20 7.06
N ALA A 51 22.54 -26.18 6.54
CA ALA A 51 22.15 -25.52 5.30
C ALA A 51 22.11 -26.50 4.12
N ALA A 52 23.06 -27.44 4.02
CA ALA A 52 23.09 -28.44 2.96
C ALA A 52 21.83 -29.33 2.92
N ALA A 53 21.34 -29.76 4.09
CA ALA A 53 20.11 -30.55 4.19
C ALA A 53 18.87 -29.72 3.86
N ALA A 54 18.84 -28.45 4.28
CA ALA A 54 17.77 -27.52 3.94
C ALA A 54 17.70 -27.24 2.43
N LEU A 55 18.84 -27.01 1.78
CA LEU A 55 18.94 -26.84 0.32
C LEU A 55 18.39 -28.06 -0.41
N HIS A 56 18.84 -29.26 -0.02
CA HIS A 56 18.31 -30.50 -0.60
C HIS A 56 16.79 -30.65 -0.42
N CYS A 57 16.24 -30.24 0.73
CA CYS A 57 14.80 -30.26 0.99
C CYS A 57 14.04 -29.29 0.08
N LEU A 58 14.57 -28.07 -0.14
CA LEU A 58 13.98 -27.08 -1.03
C LEU A 58 14.05 -27.51 -2.50
N ASP A 59 15.19 -28.06 -2.94
CA ASP A 59 15.38 -28.58 -4.29
C ASP A 59 14.42 -29.73 -4.56
N LEU A 60 14.33 -30.70 -3.64
CA LEU A 60 13.39 -31.81 -3.75
C LEU A 60 11.93 -31.33 -3.76
N ALA A 61 11.58 -30.34 -2.94
CA ALA A 61 10.25 -29.74 -2.97
C ALA A 61 9.96 -29.10 -4.33
N HIS A 62 10.95 -28.44 -4.94
CA HIS A 62 10.80 -27.86 -6.28
C HIS A 62 10.64 -28.93 -7.36
N GLU A 63 11.48 -29.97 -7.36
CA GLU A 63 11.41 -31.10 -8.29
C GLU A 63 10.07 -31.85 -8.24
N LEU A 64 9.47 -31.93 -7.05
CA LEU A 64 8.17 -32.57 -6.81
C LEU A 64 6.99 -31.61 -6.96
N GLU A 65 7.22 -30.36 -7.38
CA GLU A 65 6.23 -29.28 -7.44
C GLU A 65 5.47 -29.08 -6.11
N GLN A 66 6.12 -29.41 -5.00
CA GLN A 66 5.54 -29.28 -3.67
C GLN A 66 5.54 -27.82 -3.21
N ARG A 67 4.37 -27.37 -2.73
CA ARG A 67 4.18 -26.04 -2.14
C ARG A 67 5.02 -25.85 -0.89
N VAL A 68 5.77 -24.75 -0.82
CA VAL A 68 6.51 -24.30 0.38
C VAL A 68 5.88 -23.02 0.90
N ALA A 69 5.43 -23.04 2.16
CA ALA A 69 4.71 -21.94 2.78
C ALA A 69 5.64 -20.97 3.51
N VAL A 70 6.47 -21.50 4.41
CA VAL A 70 7.37 -20.69 5.23
C VAL A 70 8.74 -21.36 5.36
N VAL A 71 9.80 -20.56 5.26
CA VAL A 71 11.18 -20.96 5.52
C VAL A 71 11.76 -20.09 6.63
N LEU A 72 12.06 -20.71 7.77
CA LEU A 72 12.65 -20.08 8.95
C LEU A 72 14.13 -20.45 9.01
N VAL A 73 15.03 -19.46 9.04
CA VAL A 73 16.48 -19.67 9.01
C VAL A 73 17.14 -19.02 10.21
N ASP A 74 17.96 -19.75 10.95
CA ASP A 74 18.68 -19.19 12.09
C ASP A 74 19.64 -18.07 11.67
N HIS A 75 19.54 -16.92 12.35
CA HIS A 75 20.46 -15.81 12.12
C HIS A 75 21.91 -16.14 12.49
N GLU A 76 22.15 -17.14 13.34
CA GLU A 76 23.49 -17.61 13.76
C GLU A 76 24.16 -18.53 12.72
N LEU A 77 23.49 -18.89 11.62
CA LEU A 77 24.13 -19.58 10.50
C LEU A 77 25.21 -18.69 9.86
N PRO A 78 26.32 -19.27 9.35
CA PRO A 78 27.31 -18.53 8.58
C PRO A 78 26.66 -17.76 7.43
N ASP A 79 27.16 -16.55 7.14
CA ASP A 79 26.50 -15.63 6.20
C ASP A 79 26.33 -16.22 4.80
N ASP A 80 27.31 -16.98 4.32
CA ASP A 80 27.30 -17.69 3.03
C ASP A 80 26.28 -18.84 3.01
N GLU A 81 26.25 -19.66 4.05
CA GLU A 81 25.27 -20.75 4.21
C GLU A 81 23.84 -20.19 4.28
N ARG A 82 23.64 -19.13 5.07
CA ARG A 82 22.34 -18.46 5.26
C ARG A 82 21.86 -17.82 3.96
N ALA A 83 22.75 -17.13 3.24
CA ALA A 83 22.44 -16.54 1.95
C ALA A 83 22.05 -17.60 0.92
N ALA A 84 22.74 -18.76 0.89
CA ALA A 84 22.41 -19.84 -0.02
C ALA A 84 20.98 -20.38 0.20
N VAL A 85 20.61 -20.70 1.45
CA VAL A 85 19.25 -21.19 1.76
C VAL A 85 18.17 -20.18 1.36
N LEU A 86 18.37 -18.90 1.69
CA LEU A 86 17.41 -17.84 1.37
C LEU A 86 17.31 -17.57 -0.13
N ALA A 87 18.43 -17.64 -0.87
CA ALA A 87 18.45 -17.50 -2.32
C ALA A 87 17.70 -18.65 -3.00
N THR A 88 17.98 -19.90 -2.65
CA THR A 88 17.26 -21.07 -3.17
C THR A 88 15.78 -21.01 -2.83
N ALA A 89 15.42 -20.66 -1.59
CA ALA A 89 14.02 -20.48 -1.21
C ALA A 89 13.32 -19.36 -1.98
N ARG A 90 14.05 -18.33 -2.43
CA ARG A 90 13.50 -17.24 -3.25
C ARG A 90 13.35 -17.66 -4.72
N GLU A 91 14.35 -18.33 -5.27
CA GLU A 91 14.39 -18.69 -6.69
C GLU A 91 13.50 -19.88 -7.02
N ALA A 92 13.55 -20.94 -6.21
CA ALA A 92 12.79 -22.15 -6.44
C ALA A 92 11.35 -22.08 -5.89
N HIS A 93 11.11 -21.22 -4.88
CA HIS A 93 9.82 -21.10 -4.17
C HIS A 93 9.46 -19.62 -3.91
N PRO A 94 9.27 -18.81 -4.95
CA PRO A 94 9.15 -17.35 -4.83
C PRO A 94 8.04 -16.90 -3.87
N ASP A 95 6.92 -17.62 -3.83
CA ASP A 95 5.78 -17.35 -2.96
C ASP A 95 6.04 -17.61 -1.47
N ALA A 96 7.01 -18.47 -1.13
CA ALA A 96 7.31 -18.84 0.25
C ALA A 96 7.65 -17.59 1.07
N ARG A 97 7.12 -17.52 2.29
CA ARG A 97 7.51 -16.48 3.23
C ARG A 97 8.80 -16.89 3.92
N ARG A 98 9.75 -15.96 4.02
CA ARG A 98 11.10 -16.21 4.52
C ARG A 98 11.35 -15.38 5.76
N ALA A 99 11.94 -15.96 6.81
CA ALA A 99 12.25 -15.22 8.02
C ALA A 99 13.54 -15.66 8.71
N LEU A 100 14.21 -14.69 9.36
CA LEU A 100 15.30 -15.01 10.27
C LEU A 100 14.77 -15.34 11.66
N THR A 101 15.17 -16.47 12.24
CA THR A 101 14.88 -16.76 13.65
C THR A 101 15.98 -16.21 14.54
N ILE A 102 15.62 -15.43 15.55
CA ILE A 102 16.56 -14.80 16.50
C ILE A 102 16.18 -15.11 17.95
N PRO A 103 17.14 -15.28 18.86
CA PRO A 103 16.85 -15.48 20.27
C PRO A 103 16.38 -14.18 20.94
N TRP A 104 15.75 -14.32 22.10
CA TRP A 104 15.47 -13.19 22.98
C TRP A 104 16.76 -12.47 23.37
N GLY A 105 16.71 -11.13 23.38
CA GLY A 105 17.85 -10.28 23.70
C GLY A 105 18.73 -9.90 22.51
N ALA A 106 18.61 -10.59 21.36
CA ALA A 106 19.40 -10.28 20.16
C ALA A 106 19.19 -8.84 19.63
N TRP A 107 18.08 -8.19 20.00
CA TRP A 107 17.79 -6.79 19.67
C TRP A 107 18.73 -5.78 20.33
N ALA A 108 19.44 -6.17 21.40
CA ALA A 108 20.47 -5.31 22.00
C ALA A 108 21.67 -5.12 21.06
N GLU A 109 21.84 -6.01 20.09
CA GLU A 109 22.96 -5.99 19.16
C GLU A 109 22.61 -5.23 17.88
N ARG A 110 23.30 -4.11 17.63
CA ARG A 110 23.11 -3.32 16.41
C ARG A 110 23.43 -4.11 15.14
N THR A 111 24.35 -5.07 15.22
CA THR A 111 24.70 -5.98 14.12
C THR A 111 23.52 -6.85 13.70
N THR A 112 22.76 -7.38 14.65
CA THR A 112 21.53 -8.16 14.37
C THR A 112 20.47 -7.32 13.68
N ALA A 113 20.21 -6.11 14.17
CA ALA A 113 19.27 -5.18 13.54
C ALA A 113 19.71 -4.81 12.11
N ALA A 114 21.01 -4.54 11.89
CA ALA A 114 21.55 -4.24 10.57
C ALA A 114 21.42 -5.44 9.60
N ALA A 115 21.69 -6.66 10.07
CA ALA A 115 21.55 -7.88 9.27
C ALA A 115 20.09 -8.11 8.84
N ILE A 116 19.14 -7.95 9.77
CA ILE A 116 17.70 -8.06 9.47
C ILE A 116 17.28 -7.01 8.43
N LEU A 117 17.67 -5.74 8.64
CA LEU A 117 17.33 -4.65 7.70
C LEU A 117 17.91 -4.89 6.30
N ALA A 118 19.16 -5.35 6.22
CA ALA A 118 19.81 -5.67 4.95
C ALA A 118 19.10 -6.82 4.23
N ALA A 119 18.79 -7.92 4.93
CA ALA A 119 18.09 -9.07 4.37
C ALA A 119 16.66 -8.72 3.92
N MET A 120 15.93 -7.94 4.72
CA MET A 120 14.57 -7.46 4.37
C MET A 120 14.56 -6.55 3.14
N SER A 121 15.66 -5.84 2.90
CA SER A 121 15.75 -4.89 1.81
C SER A 121 16.15 -5.54 0.49
N LYS A 122 16.99 -6.57 0.55
CA LYS A 122 17.28 -7.44 -0.60
C LYS A 122 16.10 -8.32 -1.00
N GLY A 123 15.08 -8.41 -0.14
CA GLY A 123 13.95 -9.33 -0.31
C GLY A 123 14.27 -10.77 0.07
N ASP A 124 15.41 -11.01 0.72
CA ASP A 124 15.83 -12.35 1.17
C ASP A 124 14.92 -12.86 2.29
N ILE A 125 14.41 -11.96 3.13
CA ILE A 125 13.40 -12.25 4.15
C ILE A 125 12.25 -11.24 4.12
N ASN A 126 11.09 -11.69 4.58
CA ASN A 126 9.93 -10.86 4.82
C ASN A 126 10.04 -10.16 6.19
N TYR A 127 10.43 -10.88 7.25
CA TYR A 127 10.66 -10.33 8.60
C TYR A 127 11.49 -11.30 9.49
N TYR A 128 11.63 -11.04 10.79
CA TYR A 128 12.24 -11.97 11.75
C TYR A 128 11.19 -12.67 12.65
N VAL A 129 11.56 -13.80 13.25
CA VAL A 129 10.76 -14.54 14.23
C VAL A 129 11.58 -14.69 15.52
N LEU A 130 10.98 -14.39 16.67
CA LEU A 130 11.63 -14.71 17.95
C LEU A 130 11.55 -16.21 18.20
N LYS A 131 12.68 -16.84 18.51
CA LYS A 131 12.72 -18.27 18.86
C LYS A 131 11.85 -18.53 20.10
N PRO A 132 11.05 -19.61 20.12
CA PRO A 132 10.23 -19.96 21.28
C PRO A 132 11.14 -20.29 22.47
N TRP A 133 10.80 -19.74 23.63
CA TRP A 133 11.56 -19.93 24.87
C TRP A 133 10.79 -20.69 25.95
N ILE A 134 9.48 -20.83 25.74
CA ILE A 134 8.55 -21.65 26.52
C ILE A 134 7.77 -22.57 25.57
N GLY A 135 7.10 -23.58 26.12
CA GLY A 135 6.07 -24.30 25.36
C GLY A 135 4.78 -23.51 25.32
N HIS A 136 4.01 -23.62 24.25
CA HIS A 136 2.85 -22.77 23.95
C HIS A 136 3.23 -21.28 23.83
N ASP A 137 4.28 -20.98 23.08
CA ASP A 137 4.73 -19.60 22.89
C ASP A 137 3.82 -18.87 21.90
N GLU A 138 2.78 -18.23 22.41
CA GLU A 138 1.79 -17.51 21.61
C GLU A 138 2.39 -16.38 20.75
N LEU A 139 3.51 -15.77 21.18
CA LEU A 139 4.16 -14.75 20.38
C LEU A 139 4.82 -15.37 19.15
N PHE A 140 5.49 -16.50 19.32
CA PHE A 140 6.03 -17.29 18.21
C PHE A 140 4.91 -17.71 17.27
N HIS A 141 3.84 -18.31 17.79
CA HIS A 141 2.69 -18.76 16.99
C HIS A 141 2.03 -17.63 16.22
N ARG A 142 1.74 -16.49 16.86
CA ARG A 142 1.15 -15.33 16.19
C ARG A 142 2.03 -14.85 15.03
N THR A 143 3.34 -14.75 15.26
CA THR A 143 4.29 -14.26 14.25
C THR A 143 4.37 -15.21 13.05
N VAL A 144 4.33 -16.53 13.28
CA VAL A 144 4.30 -17.54 12.21
C VAL A 144 2.94 -17.55 11.50
N ALA A 145 1.83 -17.42 12.23
CA ALA A 145 0.49 -17.36 11.67
C ALA A 145 0.34 -16.16 10.72
N GLU A 146 0.94 -15.01 11.03
CA GLU A 146 1.02 -13.87 10.12
C GLU A 146 1.72 -14.24 8.80
N PHE A 147 2.83 -14.96 8.82
CA PHE A 147 3.48 -15.44 7.59
C PHE A 147 2.63 -16.44 6.81
N VAL A 148 1.99 -17.39 7.52
CA VAL A 148 1.11 -18.37 6.90
C VAL A 148 -0.08 -17.68 6.24
N GLN A 149 -0.66 -16.68 6.89
CA GLN A 149 -1.74 -15.86 6.34
C GLN A 149 -1.27 -15.06 5.11
N GLU A 150 -0.10 -14.43 5.17
CA GLU A 150 0.46 -13.71 4.02
C GLU A 150 0.75 -14.64 2.84
N TRP A 151 1.24 -15.87 3.10
CA TRP A 151 1.47 -16.89 2.07
C TRP A 151 0.14 -17.38 1.47
N SER A 152 -0.82 -17.73 2.33
CA SER A 152 -2.10 -18.30 1.90
C SER A 152 -2.93 -17.33 1.09
N ARG A 153 -2.65 -16.00 1.15
CA ARG A 153 -3.24 -14.93 0.30
C ARG A 153 -2.78 -14.94 -1.15
N ASN A 154 -1.61 -15.50 -1.45
CA ASN A 154 -1.10 -15.63 -2.82
C ASN A 154 -1.35 -17.02 -3.41
N GLU A 155 -1.79 -17.97 -2.60
CA GLU A 155 -1.97 -19.36 -3.02
C GLU A 155 -3.08 -19.50 -4.08
N VAL A 156 -2.66 -19.94 -5.28
CA VAL A 156 -3.52 -20.05 -6.48
C VAL A 156 -4.64 -21.06 -6.30
N ALA A 157 -4.43 -22.11 -5.51
CA ALA A 157 -5.41 -23.20 -5.35
C ALA A 157 -6.61 -22.84 -4.46
N ASN A 158 -6.50 -21.78 -3.65
CA ASN A 158 -7.51 -21.42 -2.67
C ASN A 158 -8.76 -20.85 -3.33
N LEU A 159 -9.92 -21.29 -2.86
CA LEU A 159 -11.18 -20.57 -3.07
C LEU A 159 -11.06 -19.26 -2.27
N ARG A 160 -11.25 -18.14 -2.96
CA ARG A 160 -11.22 -16.81 -2.38
C ARG A 160 -12.63 -16.30 -2.15
N GLU A 161 -12.72 -15.34 -1.27
CA GLU A 161 -13.92 -14.63 -0.88
C GLU A 161 -14.67 -14.05 -2.10
N VAL A 162 -13.91 -13.60 -3.10
CA VAL A 162 -14.40 -13.24 -4.44
C VAL A 162 -13.56 -13.95 -5.51
N VAL A 163 -14.20 -14.51 -6.53
CA VAL A 163 -13.54 -15.11 -7.70
C VAL A 163 -13.97 -14.38 -8.96
N VAL A 164 -13.02 -13.93 -9.75
CA VAL A 164 -13.22 -13.28 -11.06
C VAL A 164 -12.82 -14.27 -12.14
N VAL A 165 -13.76 -14.64 -13.00
CA VAL A 165 -13.52 -15.46 -14.18
C VAL A 165 -13.63 -14.56 -15.42
N ALA A 166 -12.57 -14.48 -16.21
CA ALA A 166 -12.53 -13.68 -17.44
C ALA A 166 -11.41 -14.15 -18.35
N ASP A 167 -11.40 -13.74 -19.61
CA ASP A 167 -10.23 -13.92 -20.48
C ASP A 167 -8.99 -13.24 -19.88
N GLU A 168 -7.82 -13.86 -20.04
CA GLU A 168 -6.54 -13.35 -19.52
C GLU A 168 -6.20 -11.94 -20.04
N ARG A 169 -6.74 -11.55 -21.21
CA ARG A 169 -6.55 -10.23 -21.81
C ARG A 169 -7.75 -9.30 -21.60
N SER A 170 -8.72 -9.71 -20.79
CA SER A 170 -9.91 -8.90 -20.50
C SER A 170 -9.54 -7.64 -19.73
N ALA A 171 -9.66 -6.48 -20.39
CA ALA A 171 -9.44 -5.19 -19.76
C ALA A 171 -10.38 -4.97 -18.55
N ARG A 172 -11.64 -5.43 -18.66
CA ARG A 172 -12.60 -5.34 -17.56
C ARG A 172 -12.25 -6.28 -16.41
N GLY A 173 -11.83 -7.51 -16.72
CA GLY A 173 -11.35 -8.48 -15.73
C GLY A 173 -10.20 -7.93 -14.88
N HIS A 174 -9.20 -7.34 -15.54
CA HIS A 174 -8.07 -6.67 -14.87
C HIS A 174 -8.49 -5.46 -14.05
N ALA A 175 -9.41 -4.64 -14.57
CA ALA A 175 -9.95 -3.51 -13.83
C ALA A 175 -10.67 -3.94 -12.53
N ILE A 176 -11.45 -5.01 -12.58
CA ILE A 176 -12.12 -5.58 -11.40
C ILE A 176 -11.09 -6.16 -10.42
N GLN A 177 -10.07 -6.87 -10.91
CA GLN A 177 -9.01 -7.39 -10.05
C GLN A 177 -8.27 -6.25 -9.33
N ALA A 178 -7.97 -5.16 -10.05
CA ALA A 178 -7.37 -3.97 -9.46
C ALA A 178 -8.29 -3.31 -8.42
N LEU A 179 -9.60 -3.20 -8.70
CA LEU A 179 -10.60 -2.67 -7.77
C LEU A 179 -10.65 -3.46 -6.45
N LEU A 180 -10.74 -4.79 -6.54
CA LEU A 180 -10.79 -5.68 -5.38
C LEU A 180 -9.50 -5.59 -4.59
N GLY A 181 -8.35 -5.63 -5.26
CA GLY A 181 -7.03 -5.48 -4.64
C GLY A 181 -6.87 -4.15 -3.90
N ARG A 182 -7.27 -3.03 -4.49
CA ARG A 182 -7.17 -1.71 -3.86
C ARG A 182 -8.08 -1.54 -2.64
N ASN A 183 -9.22 -2.22 -2.61
CA ASN A 183 -10.13 -2.22 -1.47
C ASN A 183 -9.82 -3.32 -0.44
N GLY A 184 -8.71 -4.05 -0.61
CA GLY A 184 -8.28 -5.11 0.32
C GLY A 184 -9.22 -6.31 0.34
N ILE A 185 -10.08 -6.46 -0.67
CA ILE A 185 -11.01 -7.58 -0.82
C ILE A 185 -10.21 -8.77 -1.35
N PRO A 186 -10.03 -9.85 -0.56
CA PRO A 186 -9.30 -11.02 -1.02
C PRO A 186 -10.01 -11.63 -2.23
N SER A 187 -9.29 -11.76 -3.34
CA SER A 187 -9.86 -12.21 -4.59
C SER A 187 -8.94 -13.12 -5.38
N ALA A 188 -9.55 -13.92 -6.26
CA ALA A 188 -8.85 -14.82 -7.17
C ALA A 188 -9.26 -14.50 -8.61
N PHE A 189 -8.30 -14.22 -9.48
CA PHE A 189 -8.53 -14.18 -10.92
C PHE A 189 -8.34 -15.57 -11.52
N ARG A 190 -9.22 -15.97 -12.42
CA ARG A 190 -9.25 -17.26 -13.10
C ARG A 190 -9.44 -17.02 -14.60
N ALA A 191 -8.38 -17.21 -15.37
CA ALA A 191 -8.46 -17.09 -16.81
C ALA A 191 -9.42 -18.16 -17.38
N THR A 192 -10.32 -17.76 -18.29
CA THR A 192 -11.20 -18.69 -19.01
C THR A 192 -10.39 -19.78 -19.71
N GLY A 193 -10.93 -21.01 -19.75
CA GLY A 193 -10.25 -22.17 -20.32
C GLY A 193 -9.14 -22.77 -19.46
N THR A 194 -8.94 -22.27 -18.23
CA THR A 194 -8.09 -22.92 -17.23
C THR A 194 -8.90 -23.88 -16.36
N ALA A 195 -8.26 -24.97 -15.90
CA ALA A 195 -8.93 -25.95 -15.03
C ALA A 195 -9.52 -25.33 -13.75
N ASN A 196 -8.90 -24.27 -13.21
CA ASN A 196 -9.43 -23.58 -12.04
C ASN A 196 -10.67 -22.73 -12.37
N ALA A 197 -10.75 -22.16 -13.57
CA ALA A 197 -11.98 -21.50 -14.04
C ALA A 197 -13.09 -22.53 -14.24
N ASP A 198 -12.80 -23.66 -14.91
CA ASP A 198 -13.78 -24.72 -15.17
C ASP A 198 -14.40 -25.27 -13.88
N LEU A 199 -13.59 -25.43 -12.82
CA LEU A 199 -14.08 -25.84 -11.50
C LEU A 199 -15.05 -24.82 -10.90
N VAL A 200 -14.74 -23.53 -10.98
CA VAL A 200 -15.62 -22.47 -10.49
C VAL A 200 -16.90 -22.40 -11.30
N LEU A 201 -16.80 -22.47 -12.63
CA LEU A 201 -17.92 -22.46 -13.56
C LEU A 201 -18.85 -23.67 -13.35
N ALA A 202 -18.30 -24.84 -13.08
CA ALA A 202 -19.07 -26.02 -12.71
C ALA A 202 -19.78 -25.87 -11.35
N GLU A 203 -19.10 -25.28 -10.35
CA GLU A 203 -19.66 -25.02 -9.02
C GLU A 203 -20.83 -24.04 -9.05
N ILE A 204 -20.75 -22.97 -9.87
CA ILE A 204 -21.84 -22.00 -10.03
C ILE A 204 -22.94 -22.48 -10.99
N GLY A 205 -22.76 -23.64 -11.65
CA GLY A 205 -23.73 -24.22 -12.58
C GLY A 205 -23.77 -23.57 -13.97
N GLU A 206 -22.72 -22.83 -14.35
CA GLU A 206 -22.62 -22.08 -15.61
C GLU A 206 -21.33 -22.47 -16.36
N PRO A 207 -21.31 -23.59 -17.10
CA PRO A 207 -20.09 -24.13 -17.70
C PRO A 207 -19.52 -23.30 -18.88
N ASP A 208 -20.29 -22.34 -19.40
CA ASP A 208 -19.87 -21.46 -20.50
C ASP A 208 -20.38 -20.03 -20.23
N PRO A 209 -19.54 -19.15 -19.67
CA PRO A 209 -19.90 -17.76 -19.39
C PRO A 209 -19.83 -16.85 -20.64
N GLY A 210 -19.47 -17.39 -21.82
CA GLY A 210 -19.18 -16.59 -23.00
C GLY A 210 -17.90 -15.75 -22.85
N ASP A 211 -17.84 -14.61 -23.56
CA ASP A 211 -16.68 -13.71 -23.59
C ASP A 211 -16.69 -12.65 -22.46
N GLY A 212 -17.70 -12.68 -21.58
CA GLY A 212 -17.90 -11.70 -20.50
C GLY A 212 -17.03 -11.96 -19.26
N VAL A 213 -17.17 -11.09 -18.26
CA VAL A 213 -16.56 -11.23 -16.93
C VAL A 213 -17.59 -11.75 -15.94
N VAL A 214 -17.29 -12.86 -15.28
CA VAL A 214 -18.09 -13.39 -14.17
C VAL A 214 -17.41 -13.08 -12.85
N VAL A 215 -18.17 -12.52 -11.91
CA VAL A 215 -17.73 -12.31 -10.52
C VAL A 215 -18.60 -13.16 -9.60
N TRP A 216 -17.97 -14.11 -8.92
CA TRP A 216 -18.61 -15.00 -7.96
C TRP A 216 -18.14 -14.69 -6.54
N MET A 217 -19.06 -14.60 -5.58
CA MET A 217 -18.79 -14.24 -4.19
C MET A 217 -19.18 -15.37 -3.22
N PRO A 218 -18.39 -16.46 -3.15
CA PRO A 218 -18.72 -17.63 -2.33
C PRO A 218 -18.81 -17.33 -0.83
N ALA A 219 -18.06 -16.33 -0.34
CA ALA A 219 -18.03 -16.00 1.09
C ALA A 219 -19.33 -15.37 1.61
N ILE A 220 -20.18 -14.84 0.73
CA ILE A 220 -21.39 -14.09 1.10
C ILE A 220 -22.64 -14.61 0.38
N GLY A 221 -22.85 -15.92 0.45
CA GLY A 221 -24.07 -16.55 -0.07
C GLY A 221 -24.00 -16.95 -1.55
N GLY A 222 -22.83 -16.79 -2.20
CA GLY A 222 -22.59 -17.32 -3.54
C GLY A 222 -23.17 -16.48 -4.67
N THR A 223 -23.38 -15.18 -4.47
CA THR A 223 -23.83 -14.25 -5.51
C THR A 223 -22.94 -14.34 -6.75
N VAL A 224 -23.57 -14.44 -7.93
CA VAL A 224 -22.90 -14.45 -9.23
C VAL A 224 -23.34 -13.20 -10.00
N LEU A 225 -22.38 -12.44 -10.49
CA LEU A 225 -22.60 -11.24 -11.30
C LEU A 225 -21.97 -11.42 -12.69
N HIS A 226 -22.67 -10.91 -13.70
CA HIS A 226 -22.29 -10.99 -15.11
C HIS A 226 -22.00 -9.59 -15.64
N ASP A 227 -20.77 -9.36 -16.11
CA ASP A 227 -20.25 -8.06 -16.53
C ASP A 227 -20.60 -6.88 -15.60
N PRO A 228 -20.42 -7.04 -14.26
CA PRO A 228 -20.90 -6.02 -13.34
C PRO A 228 -20.09 -4.74 -13.43
N THR A 229 -20.74 -3.62 -13.10
CA THR A 229 -20.11 -2.33 -12.76
C THR A 229 -19.41 -2.40 -11.40
N ASP A 230 -18.52 -1.45 -11.12
CA ASP A 230 -17.82 -1.37 -9.82
C ASP A 230 -18.81 -1.20 -8.65
N VAL A 231 -19.90 -0.46 -8.89
CA VAL A 231 -20.98 -0.22 -7.94
C VAL A 231 -21.74 -1.51 -7.61
N GLU A 232 -22.10 -2.30 -8.63
CA GLU A 232 -22.80 -3.58 -8.42
C GLU A 232 -21.92 -4.57 -7.65
N ILE A 233 -20.61 -4.59 -7.91
CA ILE A 233 -19.66 -5.41 -7.13
C ILE A 233 -19.65 -4.94 -5.66
N ALA A 234 -19.56 -3.64 -5.42
CA ALA A 234 -19.53 -3.08 -4.07
C ALA A 234 -20.82 -3.38 -3.30
N GLU A 235 -21.98 -3.15 -3.91
CA GLU A 235 -23.29 -3.42 -3.31
C GLU A 235 -23.49 -4.90 -3.02
N ALA A 236 -23.13 -5.78 -3.97
CA ALA A 236 -23.17 -7.22 -3.76
C ALA A 236 -22.25 -7.66 -2.63
N TRP A 237 -21.09 -7.03 -2.47
CA TRP A 237 -20.16 -7.28 -1.36
C TRP A 237 -20.63 -6.74 0.00
N GLY A 238 -21.72 -5.97 0.03
CA GLY A 238 -22.26 -5.36 1.24
C GLY A 238 -21.59 -4.02 1.62
N VAL A 239 -20.96 -3.35 0.65
CA VAL A 239 -20.41 -2.00 0.82
C VAL A 239 -21.47 -0.97 0.48
N SER A 240 -21.70 -0.02 1.39
CA SER A 240 -22.65 1.08 1.14
C SER A 240 -22.09 2.06 0.11
N THR A 241 -22.82 2.21 -1.00
CA THR A 241 -22.54 3.17 -2.08
C THR A 241 -23.59 4.30 -2.11
N THR A 242 -24.64 4.17 -1.31
CA THR A 242 -25.77 5.09 -1.20
C THR A 242 -25.91 5.60 0.24
N LEU A 243 -26.77 6.60 0.42
CA LEU A 243 -27.19 7.10 1.72
C LEU A 243 -28.71 7.03 1.79
N ASP A 244 -29.23 6.69 2.96
CA ASP A 244 -30.68 6.74 3.21
C ASP A 244 -31.19 8.18 3.06
N ASP A 245 -32.38 8.35 2.47
CA ASP A 245 -32.95 9.69 2.21
C ASP A 245 -33.20 10.50 3.48
N GLU A 246 -33.41 9.84 4.62
CA GLU A 246 -33.56 10.47 5.94
C GLU A 246 -32.22 10.85 6.58
N GLN A 247 -31.10 10.62 5.89
CA GLN A 247 -29.75 10.71 6.44
C GLN A 247 -28.80 11.60 5.61
N ARG A 248 -29.24 12.81 5.27
CA ARG A 248 -28.50 13.73 4.39
C ARG A 248 -27.86 14.93 5.10
N ASP A 249 -28.04 15.07 6.41
CA ASP A 249 -27.44 16.14 7.22
C ASP A 249 -26.36 15.58 8.16
N PHE A 250 -25.18 16.20 8.15
CA PHE A 250 -24.02 15.76 8.92
C PHE A 250 -23.42 16.88 9.76
N ASP A 251 -22.78 16.53 10.88
CA ASP A 251 -21.93 17.48 11.59
C ASP A 251 -20.65 17.73 10.79
N VAL A 252 -20.09 16.66 10.19
CA VAL A 252 -18.81 16.70 9.47
C VAL A 252 -18.89 15.88 8.19
N LEU A 253 -18.55 16.52 7.07
CA LEU A 253 -18.28 15.86 5.79
C LEU A 253 -16.76 15.73 5.59
N VAL A 254 -16.27 14.51 5.47
CA VAL A 254 -14.87 14.18 5.17
C VAL A 254 -14.76 13.78 3.71
N ILE A 255 -13.98 14.51 2.92
CA ILE A 255 -13.80 14.26 1.49
C ILE A 255 -12.43 13.59 1.28
N GLY A 256 -12.45 12.28 1.04
CA GLY A 256 -11.27 11.42 0.88
C GLY A 256 -11.14 10.39 2.01
N GLY A 257 -10.99 9.12 1.66
CA GLY A 257 -10.82 7.96 2.52
C GLY A 257 -9.36 7.52 2.69
N GLY A 258 -8.39 8.42 2.49
CA GLY A 258 -6.98 8.18 2.79
C GLY A 258 -6.67 8.22 4.30
N PRO A 259 -5.40 8.06 4.72
CA PRO A 259 -5.04 8.01 6.15
C PRO A 259 -5.50 9.23 6.96
N ALA A 260 -5.46 10.44 6.37
CA ALA A 260 -5.96 11.64 7.04
C ALA A 260 -7.48 11.59 7.23
N GLY A 261 -8.24 11.26 6.18
CA GLY A 261 -9.70 11.22 6.26
C GLY A 261 -10.22 10.09 7.15
N LEU A 262 -9.58 8.92 7.11
CA LEU A 262 -9.89 7.82 8.04
C LEU A 262 -9.61 8.21 9.49
N ALA A 263 -8.50 8.89 9.76
CA ALA A 263 -8.22 9.39 11.10
C ALA A 263 -9.28 10.41 11.54
N THR A 264 -9.66 11.35 10.67
CA THR A 264 -10.77 12.28 10.95
C THR A 264 -12.06 11.53 11.25
N ALA A 265 -12.41 10.52 10.47
CA ALA A 265 -13.62 9.72 10.67
C ALA A 265 -13.62 8.99 12.01
N VAL A 266 -12.51 8.34 12.37
CA VAL A 266 -12.35 7.65 13.66
C VAL A 266 -12.57 8.65 14.81
N TYR A 267 -11.85 9.77 14.80
CA TYR A 267 -11.88 10.71 15.92
C TYR A 267 -13.23 11.43 16.01
N ALA A 268 -13.75 11.95 14.89
CA ALA A 268 -15.04 12.65 14.86
C ALA A 268 -16.19 11.74 15.31
N SER A 269 -16.28 10.51 14.79
CA SER A 269 -17.33 9.58 15.19
C SER A 269 -17.17 9.08 16.62
N SER A 270 -15.93 8.87 17.10
CA SER A 270 -15.70 8.47 18.50
C SER A 270 -16.13 9.56 19.51
N GLU A 271 -16.13 10.82 19.09
CA GLU A 271 -16.59 11.97 19.89
C GLU A 271 -18.09 12.29 19.65
N GLY A 272 -18.80 11.42 18.94
CA GLY A 272 -20.25 11.49 18.75
C GLY A 272 -20.70 12.43 17.64
N LEU A 273 -19.80 12.89 16.77
CA LEU A 273 -20.17 13.68 15.59
C LEU A 273 -20.75 12.78 14.50
N ARG A 274 -21.87 13.20 13.93
CA ARG A 274 -22.46 12.53 12.77
C ARG A 274 -21.57 12.81 11.55
N THR A 275 -20.79 11.81 11.18
CA THR A 275 -19.70 11.95 10.20
C THR A 275 -20.00 11.16 8.93
N LEU A 276 -19.85 11.80 7.77
CA LEU A 276 -19.88 11.17 6.45
C LEU A 276 -18.48 11.22 5.84
N VAL A 277 -17.99 10.08 5.36
CA VAL A 277 -16.78 9.99 4.53
C VAL A 277 -17.17 9.67 3.10
N VAL A 278 -16.72 10.49 2.16
CA VAL A 278 -16.90 10.26 0.72
C VAL A 278 -15.56 9.89 0.11
N GLU A 279 -15.47 8.72 -0.52
CA GLU A 279 -14.25 8.21 -1.16
C GLU A 279 -14.56 7.75 -2.59
N ARG A 280 -13.83 8.31 -3.56
CA ARG A 280 -14.09 8.10 -4.99
C ARG A 280 -13.68 6.72 -5.51
N GLU A 281 -12.60 6.16 -4.99
CA GLU A 281 -11.98 4.98 -5.57
C GLU A 281 -11.88 3.84 -4.56
N ALA A 282 -11.07 4.04 -3.52
CA ALA A 282 -10.75 3.00 -2.58
C ALA A 282 -10.27 3.57 -1.25
N ILE A 283 -10.68 2.91 -0.17
CA ILE A 283 -10.19 3.19 1.17
C ILE A 283 -8.66 3.07 1.21
N GLY A 284 -8.01 4.03 1.85
CA GLY A 284 -6.55 4.13 1.97
C GLY A 284 -5.89 5.10 0.99
N GLY A 285 -6.59 5.55 -0.05
CA GLY A 285 -6.07 6.52 -1.02
C GLY A 285 -4.72 6.08 -1.59
N GLN A 286 -3.77 7.02 -1.72
CA GLN A 286 -2.41 6.70 -2.20
C GLN A 286 -1.67 5.73 -1.27
N ALA A 287 -1.81 5.90 0.05
CA ALA A 287 -1.13 5.03 1.01
C ALA A 287 -1.56 3.57 0.82
N GLY A 288 -2.83 3.32 0.48
CA GLY A 288 -3.38 2.00 0.18
C GLY A 288 -2.62 1.20 -0.89
N THR A 289 -1.91 1.87 -1.79
CA THR A 289 -1.10 1.22 -2.85
C THR A 289 0.29 0.80 -2.39
N SER A 290 0.70 1.19 -1.17
CA SER A 290 1.99 0.80 -0.61
C SER A 290 1.95 -0.67 -0.19
N SER A 291 2.84 -1.48 -0.77
CA SER A 291 2.99 -2.90 -0.40
C SER A 291 3.43 -3.07 1.06
N LEU A 292 4.25 -2.15 1.58
CA LEU A 292 4.73 -2.20 2.96
C LEU A 292 5.15 -0.82 3.49
N ILE A 293 4.57 -0.41 4.62
CA ILE A 293 4.91 0.81 5.36
C ILE A 293 5.70 0.40 6.61
N ARG A 294 7.02 0.65 6.60
CA ARG A 294 7.93 0.27 7.71
C ARG A 294 8.12 1.36 8.76
N ASN A 295 7.74 2.60 8.45
CA ASN A 295 8.01 3.77 9.28
C ASN A 295 6.74 4.31 9.98
N TYR A 296 5.69 3.50 10.07
CA TYR A 296 4.50 3.84 10.85
C TYR A 296 4.61 3.22 12.25
N LEU A 297 4.60 4.08 13.27
CA LEU A 297 4.79 3.69 14.66
C LEU A 297 3.73 2.66 15.09
N GLY A 298 4.17 1.61 15.79
CA GLY A 298 3.29 0.57 16.34
C GLY A 298 3.22 -0.72 15.51
N PHE A 299 3.71 -0.72 14.27
CA PHE A 299 3.79 -1.91 13.42
C PHE A 299 5.25 -2.34 13.22
N SER A 300 5.77 -3.17 14.12
CA SER A 300 7.18 -3.61 14.09
C SER A 300 7.57 -4.32 12.79
N ARG A 301 6.64 -5.10 12.23
CA ARG A 301 6.75 -5.79 10.92
C ARG A 301 6.62 -4.87 9.70
N GLY A 302 6.31 -3.60 9.94
CA GLY A 302 5.58 -2.80 8.98
C GLY A 302 4.14 -3.30 8.81
N ILE A 303 3.38 -2.58 8.01
CA ILE A 303 2.00 -2.92 7.65
C ILE A 303 1.77 -2.52 6.19
N SER A 304 1.03 -3.30 5.43
CA SER A 304 0.63 -2.85 4.08
C SER A 304 -0.27 -1.63 4.19
N GLY A 305 -0.22 -0.75 3.18
CA GLY A 305 -1.05 0.43 3.17
C GLY A 305 -2.54 0.12 3.15
N SER A 306 -2.94 -0.90 2.38
CA SER A 306 -4.32 -1.40 2.32
C SER A 306 -4.80 -1.92 3.66
N GLU A 307 -3.96 -2.66 4.40
CA GLU A 307 -4.33 -3.19 5.71
C GLU A 307 -4.46 -2.08 6.77
N LEU A 308 -3.53 -1.12 6.77
CA LEU A 308 -3.62 0.05 7.65
C LEU A 308 -4.95 0.79 7.43
N ALA A 309 -5.32 1.00 6.16
CA ALA A 309 -6.55 1.67 5.79
C ALA A 309 -7.79 0.87 6.16
N GLN A 310 -7.80 -0.44 5.91
CA GLN A 310 -8.92 -1.33 6.26
C GLN A 310 -9.17 -1.35 7.77
N ARG A 311 -8.10 -1.41 8.59
CA ARG A 311 -8.21 -1.33 10.05
C ARG A 311 -8.77 0.03 10.49
N GLY A 312 -8.34 1.13 9.86
CA GLY A 312 -8.87 2.47 10.14
C GLY A 312 -10.35 2.61 9.76
N TYR A 313 -10.76 2.09 8.60
CA TYR A 313 -12.15 2.03 8.16
C TYR A 313 -13.02 1.24 9.16
N GLN A 314 -12.58 0.05 9.56
CA GLN A 314 -13.32 -0.77 10.53
C GLN A 314 -13.49 -0.05 11.88
N GLN A 315 -12.47 0.67 12.35
CA GLN A 315 -12.58 1.48 13.57
C GLN A 315 -13.62 2.59 13.43
N ALA A 316 -13.55 3.37 12.35
CA ALA A 316 -14.51 4.45 12.10
C ALA A 316 -15.94 3.91 11.94
N TRP A 317 -16.11 2.80 11.24
CA TRP A 317 -17.40 2.12 11.08
C TRP A 317 -17.98 1.66 12.42
N VAL A 318 -17.17 1.05 13.29
CA VAL A 318 -17.61 0.65 14.64
C VAL A 318 -18.05 1.86 15.48
N PHE A 319 -17.43 3.03 15.29
CA PHE A 319 -17.85 4.27 15.93
C PHE A 319 -19.06 4.95 15.28
N GLY A 320 -19.62 4.41 14.19
CA GLY A 320 -20.81 4.92 13.53
C GLY A 320 -20.55 5.96 12.43
N ALA A 321 -19.34 6.00 11.87
CA ALA A 321 -19.08 6.78 10.66
C ALA A 321 -19.89 6.22 9.47
N HIS A 322 -20.48 7.12 8.68
CA HIS A 322 -21.15 6.78 7.43
C HIS A 322 -20.12 6.86 6.29
N PHE A 323 -20.23 5.97 5.32
CA PHE A 323 -19.34 5.92 4.17
C PHE A 323 -20.14 5.90 2.88
N ALA A 324 -19.79 6.77 1.95
CA ALA A 324 -20.19 6.71 0.55
C ALA A 324 -18.94 6.37 -0.27
N LEU A 325 -18.71 5.08 -0.50
CA LEU A 325 -17.56 4.58 -1.27
C LEU A 325 -17.88 4.50 -2.75
N MET A 326 -16.86 4.65 -3.59
CA MET A 326 -17.00 4.73 -5.06
C MET A 326 -17.88 5.91 -5.50
N ARG A 327 -17.73 7.04 -4.80
CA ARG A 327 -18.53 8.26 -5.02
C ARG A 327 -17.62 9.49 -4.96
N GLU A 328 -17.84 10.44 -5.86
CA GLU A 328 -17.08 11.69 -5.93
C GLU A 328 -17.94 12.88 -5.51
N VAL A 329 -17.37 13.77 -4.70
CA VAL A 329 -17.94 15.10 -4.49
C VAL A 329 -17.57 15.96 -5.71
N VAL A 330 -18.58 16.35 -6.49
CA VAL A 330 -18.37 17.09 -7.74
C VAL A 330 -18.56 18.61 -7.57
N LYS A 331 -19.26 19.01 -6.51
CA LYS A 331 -19.53 20.41 -6.19
C LYS A 331 -19.62 20.62 -4.68
N LEU A 332 -19.13 21.77 -4.22
CA LEU A 332 -19.23 22.20 -2.83
C LEU A 332 -19.57 23.68 -2.77
N ASP A 333 -20.68 24.00 -2.15
CA ASP A 333 -21.13 25.36 -1.88
C ASP A 333 -21.15 25.61 -0.36
N ALA A 334 -21.01 26.87 0.05
CA ALA A 334 -21.09 27.28 1.44
C ALA A 334 -21.99 28.51 1.57
N LEU A 335 -23.03 28.40 2.39
CA LEU A 335 -23.98 29.48 2.67
C LEU A 335 -24.37 29.43 4.16
N ASP A 336 -24.33 30.58 4.85
CA ASP A 336 -24.78 30.72 6.24
C ASP A 336 -24.20 29.70 7.24
N ASN A 337 -22.92 29.34 7.07
CA ASN A 337 -22.20 28.31 7.86
C ASN A 337 -22.71 26.87 7.67
N VAL A 338 -23.43 26.61 6.59
CA VAL A 338 -23.78 25.27 6.13
C VAL A 338 -23.12 25.02 4.78
N PHE A 339 -22.49 23.86 4.65
CA PHE A 339 -21.94 23.37 3.40
C PHE A 339 -22.96 22.48 2.71
N THR A 340 -23.13 22.64 1.41
CA THR A 340 -23.90 21.73 0.56
C THR A 340 -22.95 21.09 -0.45
N ALA A 341 -22.88 19.77 -0.44
CA ALA A 341 -22.04 19.00 -1.34
C ALA A 341 -22.90 18.15 -2.28
N GLU A 342 -22.60 18.20 -3.58
CA GLU A 342 -23.20 17.33 -4.58
C GLU A 342 -22.31 16.09 -4.74
N ILE A 343 -22.86 14.91 -4.43
CA ILE A 343 -22.17 13.63 -4.54
C ILE A 343 -22.73 12.88 -5.77
N GLU A 344 -21.86 12.54 -6.72
CA GLU A 344 -22.26 11.82 -7.93
C GLU A 344 -22.98 10.51 -7.57
N GLY A 345 -24.18 10.28 -8.13
CA GLY A 345 -24.95 9.06 -7.89
C GLY A 345 -25.64 8.96 -6.51
N VAL A 346 -25.43 9.92 -5.61
CA VAL A 346 -26.08 9.97 -4.27
C VAL A 346 -26.95 11.22 -4.12
N GLY A 347 -26.59 12.33 -4.76
CA GLY A 347 -27.29 13.61 -4.68
C GLY A 347 -26.70 14.55 -3.64
N GLU A 348 -27.47 15.55 -3.24
CA GLU A 348 -27.03 16.57 -2.29
C GLU A 348 -27.01 16.06 -0.85
N VAL A 349 -25.99 16.51 -0.10
CA VAL A 349 -25.87 16.35 1.35
C VAL A 349 -25.47 17.69 1.98
N SER A 350 -25.83 17.89 3.25
CA SER A 350 -25.46 19.07 4.01
C SER A 350 -24.48 18.72 5.14
N ALA A 351 -23.58 19.65 5.46
CA ALA A 351 -22.68 19.52 6.60
C ALA A 351 -22.39 20.86 7.27
N LYS A 352 -22.18 20.86 8.59
CA LYS A 352 -21.77 22.06 9.33
C LYS A 352 -20.26 22.34 9.26
N ALA A 353 -19.47 21.31 9.01
CA ALA A 353 -18.03 21.43 8.76
C ALA A 353 -17.60 20.47 7.64
N VAL A 354 -16.55 20.84 6.91
CA VAL A 354 -15.95 20.02 5.86
C VAL A 354 -14.48 19.80 6.16
N VAL A 355 -14.01 18.55 6.09
CA VAL A 355 -12.60 18.21 6.15
C VAL A 355 -12.18 17.63 4.80
N LEU A 356 -11.42 18.42 4.04
CA LEU A 356 -10.84 18.02 2.78
C LEU A 356 -9.56 17.21 3.05
N ALA A 357 -9.63 15.92 2.75
CA ALA A 357 -8.57 14.92 2.94
C ALA A 357 -8.27 14.14 1.65
N SER A 358 -8.47 14.77 0.48
CA SER A 358 -8.40 14.14 -0.84
C SER A 358 -6.97 13.80 -1.32
N GLY A 359 -5.95 14.18 -0.56
CA GLY A 359 -4.55 13.85 -0.82
C GLY A 359 -4.02 14.40 -2.15
N VAL A 360 -3.15 13.62 -2.79
CA VAL A 360 -2.50 13.93 -4.08
C VAL A 360 -2.49 12.71 -4.99
N SER A 361 -2.23 12.92 -6.29
CA SER A 361 -1.86 11.88 -7.24
C SER A 361 -0.39 12.03 -7.63
N TYR A 362 0.41 10.97 -7.50
CA TYR A 362 1.77 10.98 -8.06
C TYR A 362 1.73 10.99 -9.58
N ARG A 363 2.64 11.75 -10.18
CA ARG A 363 2.88 11.66 -11.62
C ARG A 363 3.59 10.35 -11.91
N ARG A 364 3.07 9.61 -12.89
CA ARG A 364 3.56 8.30 -13.30
C ARG A 364 4.46 8.42 -14.53
N LEU A 365 5.37 7.45 -14.71
CA LEU A 365 6.17 7.35 -15.93
C LEU A 365 5.34 6.82 -17.11
N GLY A 366 4.30 6.01 -16.82
CA GLY A 366 3.46 5.42 -17.85
C GLY A 366 4.09 4.19 -18.53
N VAL A 367 5.00 3.50 -17.82
CA VAL A 367 5.71 2.31 -18.30
C VAL A 367 5.14 1.08 -17.59
N PRO A 368 4.28 0.26 -18.22
CA PRO A 368 3.57 -0.83 -17.53
C PRO A 368 4.48 -1.84 -16.82
N ALA A 369 5.61 -2.20 -17.43
CA ALA A 369 6.57 -3.14 -16.85
C ALA A 369 7.17 -2.63 -15.52
N LEU A 370 7.37 -1.32 -15.40
CA LEU A 370 7.86 -0.68 -14.17
C LEU A 370 6.75 -0.47 -13.14
N GLU A 371 5.52 -0.19 -13.57
CA GLU A 371 4.38 -0.07 -12.65
C GLU A 371 4.14 -1.39 -11.89
N ALA A 372 4.32 -2.53 -12.57
CA ALA A 372 4.23 -3.87 -11.97
C ALA A 372 5.28 -4.12 -10.87
N LEU A 373 6.38 -3.37 -10.88
CA LEU A 373 7.48 -3.48 -9.90
C LEU A 373 7.40 -2.42 -8.79
N THR A 374 6.27 -1.72 -8.66
CA THR A 374 6.05 -0.76 -7.56
C THR A 374 6.17 -1.44 -6.19
N GLY A 375 7.08 -0.95 -5.35
CA GLY A 375 7.39 -1.55 -4.05
C GLY A 375 8.38 -2.72 -4.11
N ALA A 376 8.72 -3.20 -5.31
CA ALA A 376 9.71 -4.23 -5.60
C ALA A 376 10.87 -3.66 -6.43
N GLY A 377 11.46 -2.56 -5.96
CA GLY A 377 12.53 -1.83 -6.64
C GLY A 377 12.08 -0.54 -7.32
N VAL A 378 10.78 -0.31 -7.57
CA VAL A 378 10.27 0.99 -8.07
C VAL A 378 9.55 1.76 -6.96
N TYR A 379 9.93 3.02 -6.74
CA TYR A 379 9.48 3.85 -5.63
C TYR A 379 9.10 5.27 -6.09
N TYR A 380 8.06 5.84 -5.48
CA TYR A 380 7.59 7.22 -5.75
C TYR A 380 7.98 8.20 -4.64
N GLY A 381 9.08 7.90 -3.96
CA GLY A 381 9.69 8.68 -2.89
C GLY A 381 10.94 7.96 -2.38
N ALA A 382 11.89 8.70 -1.81
CA ALA A 382 13.10 8.13 -1.20
C ALA A 382 12.99 8.14 0.33
N SER A 383 12.76 6.99 0.95
CA SER A 383 12.77 6.81 2.39
C SER A 383 14.14 6.32 2.89
N VAL A 384 14.42 6.59 4.15
CA VAL A 384 15.65 6.12 4.82
C VAL A 384 15.72 4.60 4.85
N SER A 385 14.57 3.92 4.89
CA SER A 385 14.51 2.46 4.90
C SER A 385 14.87 1.87 3.53
N GLU A 386 14.38 2.44 2.42
CA GLU A 386 14.80 2.01 1.09
C GLU A 386 16.28 2.31 0.85
N ALA A 387 16.76 3.48 1.26
CA ALA A 387 18.16 3.87 1.09
C ALA A 387 19.14 2.94 1.82
N HIS A 388 18.88 2.59 3.09
CA HIS A 388 19.69 1.57 3.79
C HIS A 388 19.62 0.22 3.08
N GLY A 389 18.47 -0.05 2.47
CA GLY A 389 18.24 -1.29 1.78
C GLY A 389 19.06 -1.50 0.52
N LEU A 390 19.43 -0.41 -0.13
CA LEU A 390 20.29 -0.38 -1.32
C LEU A 390 21.77 -0.20 -0.97
N THR A 391 22.19 -0.49 0.27
CA THR A 391 23.59 -0.39 0.68
C THR A 391 24.47 -1.30 -0.19
N GLY A 392 25.41 -0.71 -0.93
CA GLY A 392 26.30 -1.42 -1.86
C GLY A 392 25.69 -1.81 -3.20
N LEU A 393 24.45 -1.38 -3.49
CA LEU A 393 23.71 -1.64 -4.73
C LEU A 393 23.59 -0.38 -5.60
N ASP A 394 23.02 -0.51 -6.81
CA ASP A 394 22.85 0.62 -7.74
C ASP A 394 21.43 1.17 -7.73
N ALA A 395 21.31 2.50 -7.75
CA ALA A 395 20.02 3.18 -7.79
C ALA A 395 19.91 4.13 -8.98
N CYS A 396 18.69 4.34 -9.45
CA CYS A 396 18.32 5.30 -10.48
C CYS A 396 17.28 6.26 -9.92
N VAL A 397 17.44 7.57 -10.10
CA VAL A 397 16.51 8.61 -9.67
C VAL A 397 16.04 9.37 -10.89
N VAL A 398 14.72 9.54 -11.05
CA VAL A 398 14.14 10.29 -12.18
C VAL A 398 13.54 11.59 -11.67
N GLY A 399 14.06 12.73 -12.12
CA GLY A 399 13.50 14.04 -11.79
C GLY A 399 14.54 15.15 -11.76
N GLY A 400 14.17 16.36 -12.18
CA GLY A 400 15.07 17.53 -12.26
C GLY A 400 14.91 18.56 -11.14
N GLY A 401 13.98 18.36 -10.21
CA GLY A 401 13.71 19.31 -9.12
C GLY A 401 14.52 19.06 -7.86
N ASN A 402 14.40 19.95 -6.87
CA ASN A 402 15.09 19.85 -5.58
C ASN A 402 14.86 18.50 -4.87
N SER A 403 13.64 17.94 -4.92
CA SER A 403 13.34 16.65 -4.29
C SER A 403 14.16 15.49 -4.88
N ALA A 404 14.40 15.50 -6.19
CA ALA A 404 15.26 14.52 -6.84
C ALA A 404 16.73 14.70 -6.44
N GLY A 405 17.20 15.95 -6.38
CA GLY A 405 18.55 16.27 -5.90
C GLY A 405 18.79 15.85 -4.45
N GLN A 406 17.82 16.06 -3.57
CA GLN A 406 17.90 15.59 -2.17
C GLN A 406 17.90 14.06 -2.08
N ALA A 407 17.07 13.39 -2.89
CA ALA A 407 17.01 11.94 -2.94
C ALA A 407 18.34 11.32 -3.42
N VAL A 408 18.92 11.85 -4.51
CA VAL A 408 20.17 11.32 -5.06
C VAL A 408 21.34 11.46 -4.07
N ILE A 409 21.44 12.61 -3.39
CA ILE A 409 22.47 12.85 -2.36
C ILE A 409 22.27 11.94 -1.15
N HIS A 410 21.01 11.66 -0.78
CA HIS A 410 20.71 10.75 0.32
C HIS A 410 21.10 9.32 -0.03
N LEU A 411 20.72 8.84 -1.21
CA LEU A 411 21.01 7.49 -1.69
C LEU A 411 22.51 7.24 -1.90
N ALA A 412 23.24 8.25 -2.39
CA ALA A 412 24.69 8.15 -2.63
C ALA A 412 25.52 7.86 -1.37
N ARG A 413 24.95 8.01 -0.17
CA ARG A 413 25.60 7.64 1.09
C ARG A 413 25.63 6.13 1.33
N TYR A 414 24.76 5.39 0.65
CA TYR A 414 24.55 3.96 0.87
C TYR A 414 24.86 3.14 -0.40
N CYS A 415 24.40 3.62 -1.55
CA CYS A 415 24.52 2.93 -2.83
C CYS A 415 25.96 2.91 -3.37
N ARG A 416 26.29 1.86 -4.12
CA ARG A 416 27.54 1.77 -4.89
C ARG A 416 27.58 2.83 -5.98
N GLN A 417 26.49 3.01 -6.71
CA GLN A 417 26.32 4.06 -7.72
C GLN A 417 24.87 4.57 -7.73
N VAL A 418 24.68 5.87 -7.99
CA VAL A 418 23.36 6.46 -8.18
C VAL A 418 23.31 7.22 -9.50
N THR A 419 22.38 6.87 -10.38
CA THR A 419 22.17 7.55 -11.67
C THR A 419 21.00 8.51 -11.56
N LEU A 420 21.22 9.81 -11.79
CA LEU A 420 20.18 10.84 -11.86
C LEU A 420 19.78 11.09 -13.31
N VAL A 421 18.54 10.75 -13.66
CA VAL A 421 17.97 10.91 -15.00
C VAL A 421 17.09 12.16 -15.03
N VAL A 422 17.40 13.08 -15.95
CA VAL A 422 16.64 14.32 -16.14
C VAL A 422 16.29 14.54 -17.61
N ARG A 423 15.05 14.94 -17.87
CA ARG A 423 14.56 15.20 -19.23
C ARG A 423 15.13 16.47 -19.84
N GLY A 424 15.48 17.44 -19.00
CA GLY A 424 16.08 18.70 -19.44
C GLY A 424 17.56 18.53 -19.78
N PRO A 425 18.14 19.46 -20.54
CA PRO A 425 19.55 19.40 -20.94
C PRO A 425 20.51 19.68 -19.77
N GLU A 426 20.02 20.30 -18.68
CA GLU A 426 20.81 20.65 -17.51
C GLU A 426 19.97 20.67 -16.22
N LEU A 427 20.62 20.53 -15.07
CA LEU A 427 19.97 20.55 -13.75
C LEU A 427 19.61 21.97 -13.29
N SER A 428 20.38 22.97 -13.71
CA SER A 428 20.29 24.39 -13.31
C SER A 428 18.93 25.03 -13.65
N ALA A 429 18.19 24.47 -14.61
CA ALA A 429 16.88 24.97 -15.00
C ALA A 429 15.84 24.90 -13.86
N THR A 430 15.94 23.89 -12.97
CA THR A 430 14.93 23.65 -11.92
C THR A 430 15.51 23.24 -10.57
N MET A 431 16.79 22.86 -10.51
CA MET A 431 17.45 22.44 -9.27
C MET A 431 18.28 23.59 -8.67
N SER A 432 18.25 23.71 -7.36
CA SER A 432 19.03 24.72 -6.63
C SER A 432 20.53 24.48 -6.78
N GLN A 433 21.32 25.54 -7.02
CA GLN A 433 22.76 25.45 -7.28
C GLN A 433 23.54 24.64 -6.24
N TYR A 434 23.22 24.79 -4.95
CA TYR A 434 23.92 24.04 -3.90
C TYR A 434 23.76 22.52 -4.03
N LEU A 435 22.61 22.03 -4.54
CA LEU A 435 22.40 20.60 -4.77
C LEU A 435 23.22 20.13 -5.95
N ILE A 436 23.29 20.93 -7.01
CA ILE A 436 24.11 20.67 -8.20
C ILE A 436 25.59 20.55 -7.77
N ASP A 437 26.09 21.49 -6.98
CA ASP A 437 27.47 21.48 -6.50
C ASP A 437 27.79 20.20 -5.68
N VAL A 438 26.85 19.73 -4.86
CA VAL A 438 27.02 18.49 -4.08
C VAL A 438 26.95 17.25 -4.98
N ILE A 439 26.06 17.26 -5.99
CA ILE A 439 25.93 16.19 -6.98
C ILE A 439 27.22 16.06 -7.80
N ASP A 440 27.74 17.17 -8.32
CA ASP A 440 28.95 17.21 -9.14
C ASP A 440 30.20 16.79 -8.35
N ALA A 441 30.22 17.05 -7.04
CA ALA A 441 31.32 16.65 -6.16
C ALA A 441 31.27 15.16 -5.75
N ALA A 442 30.14 14.47 -5.95
CA ALA A 442 29.96 13.10 -5.49
C ALA A 442 30.44 12.08 -6.55
N PRO A 443 31.49 11.28 -6.28
CA PRO A 443 32.12 10.43 -7.29
C PRO A 443 31.27 9.23 -7.72
N ASN A 444 30.26 8.87 -6.92
CA ASN A 444 29.34 7.77 -7.20
C ASN A 444 27.97 8.23 -7.71
N ILE A 445 27.84 9.50 -8.12
CA ILE A 445 26.63 10.02 -8.77
C ILE A 445 26.91 10.26 -10.25
N ALA A 446 26.08 9.67 -11.11
CA ALA A 446 26.14 9.87 -12.56
C ALA A 446 24.89 10.63 -13.02
N VAL A 447 25.06 11.76 -13.71
CA VAL A 447 23.92 12.50 -14.29
C VAL A 447 23.71 12.06 -15.75
N ARG A 448 22.46 11.81 -16.11
CA ARG A 448 21.98 11.54 -17.47
C ARG A 448 20.98 12.63 -17.86
N ALA A 449 21.50 13.67 -18.50
CA ALA A 449 20.69 14.77 -19.02
C ALA A 449 20.04 14.42 -20.36
N SER A 450 19.07 15.22 -20.79
CA SER A 450 18.26 14.97 -22.00
C SER A 450 17.73 13.54 -22.08
N SER A 451 17.46 12.88 -20.95
CA SER A 451 17.17 11.45 -20.92
C SER A 451 15.83 11.18 -20.22
N GLU A 452 15.15 10.12 -20.64
CA GLU A 452 13.94 9.63 -19.99
C GLU A 452 13.94 8.11 -19.86
N VAL A 453 13.26 7.59 -18.84
CA VAL A 453 13.05 6.14 -18.67
C VAL A 453 11.87 5.73 -19.55
N VAL A 454 12.09 4.80 -20.48
CA VAL A 454 11.08 4.35 -21.45
C VAL A 454 10.65 2.91 -21.25
N ASP A 455 11.48 2.10 -20.59
CA ASP A 455 11.19 0.70 -20.27
C ASP A 455 12.01 0.25 -19.04
N GLY A 456 11.79 -0.98 -18.58
CA GLY A 456 12.60 -1.63 -17.57
C GLY A 456 11.98 -2.95 -17.11
N GLY A 457 12.64 -3.63 -16.18
CA GLY A 457 12.13 -4.93 -15.71
C GLY A 457 13.10 -5.69 -14.81
N GLY A 458 12.72 -6.93 -14.52
CA GLY A 458 13.49 -7.91 -13.77
C GLY A 458 12.56 -9.03 -13.27
N ASP A 459 13.14 -10.07 -12.69
CA ASP A 459 12.38 -11.22 -12.18
C ASP A 459 11.92 -10.97 -10.74
N GLY A 460 10.64 -10.63 -10.57
CA GLY A 460 10.02 -10.34 -9.28
C GLY A 460 10.51 -9.07 -8.57
N ARG A 461 11.52 -8.38 -9.11
CA ARG A 461 12.02 -7.07 -8.66
C ARG A 461 12.69 -6.32 -9.82
N LEU A 462 12.97 -5.03 -9.61
CA LEU A 462 13.75 -4.24 -10.57
C LEU A 462 15.20 -4.74 -10.65
N GLU A 463 15.67 -4.96 -11.87
CA GLU A 463 17.08 -5.29 -12.16
C GLU A 463 17.67 -4.34 -13.20
N GLN A 464 16.83 -3.76 -14.07
CA GLN A 464 17.27 -2.84 -15.10
C GLN A 464 16.21 -1.80 -15.47
N VAL A 465 16.68 -0.68 -16.00
CA VAL A 465 15.88 0.38 -16.64
C VAL A 465 16.44 0.68 -18.02
N THR A 466 15.57 0.99 -18.97
CA THR A 466 15.95 1.45 -20.31
C THR A 466 15.81 2.96 -20.38
N LEU A 467 16.92 3.64 -20.61
CA LEU A 467 16.98 5.07 -20.83
C LEU A 467 16.91 5.36 -22.31
N ARG A 468 16.17 6.40 -22.70
CA ARG A 468 16.20 6.97 -24.04
C ARG A 468 16.74 8.38 -23.97
N ASP A 469 17.78 8.64 -24.74
CA ASP A 469 18.25 9.99 -25.01
C ASP A 469 17.23 10.70 -25.92
N ARG A 470 16.72 11.85 -25.48
CA ARG A 470 15.63 12.58 -26.13
C ARG A 470 16.09 13.37 -27.35
N ASP A 471 17.39 13.64 -27.45
CA ASP A 471 17.96 14.40 -28.57
C ASP A 471 18.30 13.49 -29.76
N THR A 472 18.77 12.27 -29.46
CA THR A 472 19.23 11.29 -30.46
C THR A 472 18.26 10.13 -30.68
N GLY A 473 17.39 9.84 -29.72
CA GLY A 473 16.51 8.67 -29.69
C GLY A 473 17.23 7.37 -29.35
N ALA A 474 18.53 7.40 -29.02
CA ALA A 474 19.30 6.22 -28.66
C ALA A 474 18.82 5.63 -27.33
N GLU A 475 18.74 4.31 -27.25
CA GLU A 475 18.34 3.59 -26.04
C GLU A 475 19.53 2.87 -25.41
N GLU A 476 19.62 2.95 -24.09
CA GLU A 476 20.65 2.31 -23.27
C GLU A 476 19.97 1.55 -22.12
N VAL A 477 20.34 0.28 -21.94
CA VAL A 477 19.90 -0.50 -20.78
C VAL A 477 20.90 -0.31 -19.64
N LEU A 478 20.41 0.13 -18.49
CA LEU A 478 21.17 0.37 -17.28
C LEU A 478 20.73 -0.60 -16.19
N ALA A 479 21.68 -1.32 -15.59
CA ALA A 479 21.42 -2.09 -14.38
C ALA A 479 21.04 -1.16 -13.22
N ALA A 480 19.95 -1.46 -12.52
CA ALA A 480 19.49 -0.68 -11.38
C ALA A 480 18.68 -1.59 -10.44
N ASP A 481 19.09 -1.64 -9.17
CA ASP A 481 18.39 -2.39 -8.12
C ASP A 481 17.24 -1.56 -7.51
N GLY A 482 17.22 -0.24 -7.73
CA GLY A 482 16.16 0.66 -7.30
C GLY A 482 15.93 1.83 -8.26
N LEU A 483 14.67 2.14 -8.55
CA LEU A 483 14.21 3.29 -9.33
C LEU A 483 13.34 4.21 -8.46
N PHE A 484 13.75 5.46 -8.31
CA PHE A 484 13.06 6.48 -7.52
C PHE A 484 12.49 7.56 -8.44
N VAL A 485 11.17 7.54 -8.61
CA VAL A 485 10.42 8.45 -9.48
C VAL A 485 10.06 9.72 -8.70
N MET A 486 10.83 10.78 -8.93
CA MET A 486 10.78 12.07 -8.22
C MET A 486 10.27 13.20 -9.14
N ILE A 487 9.23 12.93 -9.93
CA ILE A 487 8.65 13.87 -10.91
C ILE A 487 7.44 14.67 -10.39
N GLY A 488 7.14 14.54 -9.10
CA GLY A 488 6.14 15.33 -8.38
C GLY A 488 4.80 14.63 -8.19
N ALA A 489 3.94 15.28 -7.41
CA ALA A 489 2.56 14.90 -7.16
C ALA A 489 1.67 16.14 -7.26
N GLU A 490 0.41 15.95 -7.61
CA GLU A 490 -0.55 17.04 -7.80
C GLU A 490 -1.86 16.79 -7.02
N PRO A 491 -2.39 17.81 -6.32
CA PRO A 491 -3.67 17.72 -5.65
C PRO A 491 -4.81 17.89 -6.68
N ARG A 492 -5.89 17.14 -6.50
CA ARG A 492 -7.09 17.24 -7.36
C ARG A 492 -8.09 18.23 -6.77
N THR A 493 -7.74 19.50 -6.79
CA THR A 493 -8.50 20.60 -6.15
C THR A 493 -9.23 21.50 -7.13
N GLY A 494 -9.12 21.23 -8.44
CA GLY A 494 -9.69 22.08 -9.50
C GLY A 494 -11.20 22.33 -9.40
N TRP A 495 -11.94 21.36 -8.87
CA TRP A 495 -13.40 21.41 -8.68
C TRP A 495 -13.86 22.30 -7.52
N LEU A 496 -12.95 22.65 -6.60
CA LEU A 496 -13.29 23.49 -5.44
C LEU A 496 -13.66 24.92 -5.91
N PRO A 497 -14.45 25.67 -5.13
CA PRO A 497 -14.71 27.08 -5.41
C PRO A 497 -13.44 27.94 -5.38
N ALA A 498 -13.46 29.06 -6.10
CA ALA A 498 -12.37 30.05 -6.09
C ALA A 498 -12.13 30.68 -4.71
N ALA A 499 -13.14 30.67 -3.84
CA ALA A 499 -13.02 31.12 -2.46
C ALA A 499 -12.10 30.23 -1.61
N VAL A 500 -11.85 28.98 -2.02
CA VAL A 500 -10.88 28.08 -1.38
C VAL A 500 -9.51 28.33 -2.00
N GLY A 501 -8.70 29.12 -1.28
CA GLY A 501 -7.39 29.58 -1.69
C GLY A 501 -6.42 28.42 -1.90
N ARG A 502 -5.61 28.54 -2.95
CA ARG A 502 -4.62 27.55 -3.36
C ARG A 502 -3.29 28.22 -3.67
N ASP A 503 -2.20 27.48 -3.52
CA ASP A 503 -0.90 27.92 -4.05
C ASP A 503 -0.82 27.72 -5.58
N ASP A 504 0.30 28.15 -6.18
CA ASP A 504 0.56 28.05 -7.62
C ASP A 504 0.63 26.60 -8.13
N HIS A 505 0.69 25.62 -7.23
CA HIS A 505 0.72 24.19 -7.52
C HIS A 505 -0.62 23.50 -7.23
N GLY A 506 -1.64 24.25 -6.82
CA GLY A 506 -3.00 23.78 -6.56
C GLY A 506 -3.22 23.22 -5.15
N PHE A 507 -2.26 23.28 -4.23
CA PHE A 507 -2.46 22.81 -2.86
C PHE A 507 -3.33 23.80 -2.09
N VAL A 508 -4.17 23.30 -1.17
CA VAL A 508 -5.09 24.16 -0.41
C VAL A 508 -4.33 24.91 0.68
N ALA A 509 -4.47 26.24 0.69
CA ALA A 509 -3.89 27.09 1.71
C ALA A 509 -4.70 26.96 3.02
N ALA A 510 -4.02 26.80 4.15
CA ALA A 510 -4.63 26.66 5.47
C ALA A 510 -3.85 27.42 6.54
N GLY A 511 -4.53 27.82 7.62
CA GLY A 511 -3.91 28.52 8.75
C GLY A 511 -3.15 29.77 8.30
N ALA A 512 -1.84 29.82 8.55
CA ALA A 512 -1.00 30.96 8.17
C ALA A 512 -0.99 31.20 6.65
N ASP A 513 -1.02 30.15 5.83
CA ASP A 513 -1.05 30.28 4.37
C ASP A 513 -2.40 30.84 3.88
N ALA A 514 -3.50 30.50 4.56
CA ALA A 514 -4.81 31.08 4.28
C ALA A 514 -4.83 32.59 4.54
N ILE A 515 -4.17 33.06 5.60
CA ILE A 515 -3.98 34.50 5.86
C ILE A 515 -3.13 35.14 4.77
N ALA A 516 -1.99 34.52 4.44
CA ALA A 516 -1.05 35.04 3.44
C ALA A 516 -1.68 35.14 2.04
N SER A 517 -2.67 34.30 1.72
CA SER A 517 -3.42 34.36 0.46
C SER A 517 -4.25 35.64 0.28
N GLY A 518 -4.57 36.35 1.37
CA GLY A 518 -5.46 37.52 1.35
C GLY A 518 -6.94 37.22 1.15
N LEU A 519 -7.32 35.94 1.01
CA LEU A 519 -8.71 35.51 0.80
C LEU A 519 -9.47 35.28 2.12
N TRP A 520 -8.77 35.21 3.26
CA TRP A 520 -9.41 35.06 4.56
C TRP A 520 -10.20 36.33 4.93
N ASN A 521 -11.52 36.19 5.09
CA ASN A 521 -12.45 37.31 5.26
C ASN A 521 -13.13 37.35 6.65
N SER A 522 -12.63 36.61 7.63
CA SER A 522 -13.16 36.62 9.00
C SER A 522 -12.36 37.53 9.93
N SER A 523 -13.01 38.07 10.96
CA SER A 523 -12.38 38.92 11.99
C SER A 523 -11.49 38.14 12.97
N ARG A 524 -11.67 36.81 13.07
CA ARG A 524 -10.79 35.93 13.84
C ARG A 524 -9.66 35.39 12.97
N THR A 525 -8.60 34.94 13.61
CA THR A 525 -7.55 34.16 12.94
C THR A 525 -8.10 32.80 12.50
N PRO A 526 -7.75 32.28 11.30
CA PRO A 526 -8.05 30.90 10.92
C PRO A 526 -7.35 29.92 11.85
N GLN A 527 -7.98 28.79 12.12
CA GLN A 527 -7.35 27.69 12.84
C GLN A 527 -6.24 27.04 11.96
N PRO A 528 -5.27 26.30 12.54
CA PRO A 528 -4.11 25.78 11.80
C PRO A 528 -4.43 24.96 10.54
N TYR A 529 -5.53 24.21 10.53
CA TYR A 529 -5.94 23.41 9.37
C TYR A 529 -7.12 24.02 8.62
N GLU A 530 -7.59 25.19 9.02
CA GLU A 530 -8.72 25.85 8.40
C GLU A 530 -8.28 26.59 7.13
N SER A 531 -9.04 26.38 6.06
CA SER A 531 -8.80 27.01 4.76
C SER A 531 -9.17 28.50 4.78
N THR A 532 -9.18 29.13 3.62
CA THR A 532 -9.68 30.50 3.45
C THR A 532 -11.20 30.61 3.66
N VAL A 533 -11.92 29.49 3.72
CA VAL A 533 -13.37 29.42 4.01
C VAL A 533 -13.57 28.89 5.43
N PRO A 534 -14.17 29.68 6.36
CA PRO A 534 -14.45 29.23 7.71
C PRO A 534 -15.25 27.92 7.77
N GLY A 535 -14.82 26.96 8.59
CA GLY A 535 -15.46 25.64 8.70
C GLY A 535 -15.05 24.62 7.64
N LEU A 536 -14.30 25.03 6.60
CA LEU A 536 -13.66 24.13 5.66
C LEU A 536 -12.19 23.97 6.06
N PHE A 537 -11.82 22.75 6.44
CA PHE A 537 -10.47 22.38 6.84
C PHE A 537 -9.79 21.55 5.75
N ALA A 538 -8.47 21.64 5.66
CA ALA A 538 -7.65 20.82 4.78
C ALA A 538 -6.60 20.06 5.61
N VAL A 539 -6.47 18.75 5.40
CA VAL A 539 -5.53 17.91 6.13
C VAL A 539 -4.80 16.92 5.21
N GLY A 540 -3.58 16.56 5.60
CA GLY A 540 -2.76 15.63 4.84
C GLY A 540 -2.27 16.23 3.53
N ASP A 541 -2.11 15.39 2.51
CA ASP A 541 -1.30 15.74 1.36
C ASP A 541 -1.94 16.78 0.43
N VAL A 542 -3.24 17.07 0.58
CA VAL A 542 -3.91 18.13 -0.20
C VAL A 542 -3.50 19.55 0.24
N ARG A 543 -3.00 19.70 1.47
CA ARG A 543 -2.68 20.99 2.10
C ARG A 543 -1.29 21.50 1.69
N CYS A 544 -1.17 22.83 1.58
CA CYS A 544 0.11 23.53 1.42
C CYS A 544 1.06 23.17 2.56
N GLY A 545 2.34 22.95 2.23
CA GLY A 545 3.40 22.71 3.23
C GLY A 545 3.23 21.44 4.07
N SER A 546 2.35 20.50 3.71
CA SER A 546 2.22 19.25 4.46
C SER A 546 3.42 18.31 4.26
N VAL A 547 3.70 17.48 5.27
CA VAL A 547 4.95 16.68 5.37
C VAL A 547 4.97 15.49 4.40
N LYS A 548 3.84 15.18 3.74
CA LYS A 548 3.69 14.06 2.79
C LYS A 548 4.09 12.71 3.39
N ARG A 549 3.60 12.42 4.60
CA ARG A 549 3.87 11.18 5.36
C ARG A 549 2.58 10.66 5.95
N VAL A 550 2.40 9.33 5.92
CA VAL A 550 1.22 8.64 6.47
C VAL A 550 0.98 9.00 7.94
N ALA A 551 2.03 8.96 8.79
CA ALA A 551 1.91 9.32 10.21
C ALA A 551 1.52 10.79 10.42
N SER A 552 2.06 11.71 9.60
CA SER A 552 1.68 13.13 9.65
C SER A 552 0.22 13.31 9.21
N ALA A 553 -0.19 12.65 8.12
CA ALA A 553 -1.55 12.70 7.62
C ALA A 553 -2.57 12.21 8.67
N VAL A 554 -2.29 11.09 9.34
CA VAL A 554 -3.11 10.59 10.45
C VAL A 554 -3.13 11.57 11.61
N GLY A 555 -1.98 12.15 11.98
CA GLY A 555 -1.89 13.16 13.03
C GLY A 555 -2.72 14.41 12.72
N GLU A 556 -2.61 14.96 11.50
CA GLU A 556 -3.42 16.11 11.06
C GLU A 556 -4.91 15.77 11.06
N GLY A 557 -5.29 14.60 10.53
CA GLY A 557 -6.67 14.13 10.50
C GLY A 557 -7.29 13.90 11.89
N SER A 558 -6.48 13.54 12.88
CA SER A 558 -6.91 13.46 14.28
C SER A 558 -7.04 14.85 14.91
N VAL A 559 -6.01 15.68 14.81
CA VAL A 559 -5.97 16.98 15.51
C VAL A 559 -7.05 17.94 14.99
N VAL A 560 -7.39 17.89 13.70
CA VAL A 560 -8.40 18.78 13.11
C VAL A 560 -9.78 18.63 13.76
N VAL A 561 -10.11 17.48 14.34
CA VAL A 561 -11.41 17.23 14.99
C VAL A 561 -11.65 18.20 16.17
N SER A 562 -10.60 18.59 16.90
CA SER A 562 -10.71 19.64 17.93
C SER A 562 -11.14 20.99 17.36
N GLN A 563 -10.61 21.38 16.19
CA GLN A 563 -10.95 22.63 15.50
C GLN A 563 -12.35 22.57 14.90
N VAL A 564 -12.77 21.39 14.44
CA VAL A 564 -14.15 21.13 14.02
C VAL A 564 -15.10 21.35 15.21
N HIS A 565 -14.82 20.81 16.39
CA HIS A 565 -15.66 21.06 17.58
C HIS A 565 -15.76 22.54 17.94
N GLU A 566 -14.66 23.29 17.87
CA GLU A 566 -14.68 24.74 18.10
C GLU A 566 -15.56 25.47 17.08
N HIS A 567 -15.46 25.10 15.80
CA HIS A 567 -16.31 25.64 14.75
C HIS A 567 -17.78 25.34 14.98
N LEU A 568 -18.13 24.07 15.24
CA LEU A 568 -19.51 23.64 15.50
C LEU A 568 -20.11 24.36 16.72
N LYS A 569 -19.31 24.64 17.75
CA LYS A 569 -19.73 25.45 18.90
C LYS A 569 -20.07 26.88 18.50
N ALA A 570 -19.25 27.51 17.65
CA ALA A 570 -19.49 28.86 17.15
C ALA A 570 -20.76 28.92 16.27
N VAL A 571 -20.96 27.92 15.40
CA VAL A 571 -22.18 27.80 14.58
C VAL A 571 -23.43 27.70 15.46
N ARG A 572 -23.42 26.84 16.49
CA ARG A 572 -24.55 26.72 17.43
C ARG A 572 -24.88 28.03 18.15
N ILE A 573 -23.87 28.81 18.53
CA ILE A 573 -24.06 30.12 19.18
C ILE A 573 -24.68 31.12 18.19
N ALA A 574 -24.24 31.12 16.93
CA ALA A 574 -24.79 32.00 15.90
C ALA A 574 -26.25 31.64 15.57
N GLU A 575 -26.57 30.35 15.45
CA GLU A 575 -27.93 29.84 15.26
C GLU A 575 -28.87 30.26 16.41
N GLN A 576 -28.43 30.15 17.66
CA GLN A 576 -29.19 30.60 18.84
C GLN A 576 -29.41 32.12 18.85
N ALA A 577 -28.38 32.90 18.53
CA ALA A 577 -28.50 34.35 18.46
C ALA A 577 -29.47 34.81 17.35
N ALA A 578 -29.55 34.06 16.25
CA ALA A 578 -30.47 34.33 15.14
C ALA A 578 -31.92 33.87 15.42
N SER A 579 -32.13 32.88 16.30
CA SER A 579 -33.49 32.46 16.71
C SER A 579 -34.11 33.36 17.79
N ASP A 580 -33.28 34.02 18.59
CA ASP A 580 -33.70 34.85 19.72
C ASP A 580 -33.96 36.33 19.35
N GLY A 581 -33.57 36.76 18.14
CA GLY A 581 -33.75 38.11 17.60
C GLY A 581 -34.79 38.17 16.51
#